data_AF-A0A1I0X1F0-F1
#
_entry.id   AF-A0A1I0X1F0-F1
#
_cell.length_a   1.000
_cell.length_b   1.000
_cell.length_c   1.000
_cell.angle_alpha   90.00
_cell.angle_beta   90.00
_cell.angle_gamma   90.00
#
_symmetry.space_group_name_H-M   'P 1'
#
loop_
_entity.id
_entity.type
_entity.pdbx_description
1 polymer ?
#
loop_
_entity_poly.entity_id
_entity_poly.type
_entity_poly.pdbx_seq_one_letter_code
_entity_poly.pdbx_strand_id
1 'polypeptide(L)'
;MGDELTLFAEFRQRLTRAAWRMQYRNRSRLNRELAIAAAERTDMGEPADQAISMLFVQEVLLAIPSYPSRTVMQKLIVDGKTEREVSRELGITQQAVNKCKQRAVAALRRQMSSSAN
;
A
#
# COMPACT_ATOMS: atom_id res chain seq x y z
N MET A 1 -20.95 -20.69 60.40
CA MET A 1 -21.06 -21.33 59.07
C MET A 1 -21.34 -20.36 57.91
N GLY A 2 -21.98 -19.19 58.13
CA GLY A 2 -22.17 -18.17 57.07
C GLY A 2 -20.95 -17.27 56.77
N ASP A 3 -20.00 -17.17 57.70
CA ASP A 3 -18.87 -16.23 57.62
C ASP A 3 -17.71 -16.77 56.77
N GLU A 4 -17.44 -18.08 56.85
CA GLU A 4 -16.39 -18.77 56.08
C GLU A 4 -16.70 -18.85 54.58
N LEU A 5 -17.99 -18.95 54.23
CA LEU A 5 -18.45 -18.93 52.84
C LEU A 5 -18.25 -17.56 52.19
N THR A 6 -18.43 -16.50 52.97
CA THR A 6 -18.21 -15.11 52.53
C THR A 6 -16.72 -14.85 52.33
N LEU A 7 -15.88 -15.28 53.28
CA LEU A 7 -14.43 -15.18 53.17
C LEU A 7 -13.88 -15.95 51.96
N PHE A 8 -14.36 -17.17 51.71
CA PHE A 8 -13.98 -17.95 50.53
C PHE A 8 -14.40 -17.27 49.22
N ALA A 9 -15.60 -16.69 49.17
CA ALA A 9 -16.08 -15.94 48.01
C ALA A 9 -15.20 -14.70 47.72
N GLU A 10 -14.80 -13.97 48.75
CA GLU A 10 -13.89 -12.82 48.62
C GLU A 10 -12.49 -13.23 48.13
N PHE A 11 -11.93 -14.31 48.67
CA PHE A 11 -10.64 -14.84 48.21
C PHE A 11 -10.70 -15.26 46.75
N ARG A 12 -11.76 -15.99 46.36
CA ARG A 12 -11.95 -16.40 44.97
C ARG A 12 -12.08 -15.18 44.04
N GLN A 13 -12.83 -14.17 44.45
CA GLN A 13 -12.99 -12.94 43.68
C GLN A 13 -11.67 -12.17 43.53
N ARG A 14 -10.82 -12.16 44.56
CA ARG A 14 -9.48 -11.54 44.51
C ARG A 14 -8.55 -12.31 43.58
N LEU A 15 -8.55 -13.63 43.63
CA LEU A 15 -7.76 -14.49 42.74
C LEU A 15 -8.18 -14.31 41.28
N THR A 16 -9.49 -14.33 41.00
CA THR A 16 -10.00 -14.09 39.63
C THR A 16 -9.59 -12.72 39.12
N ARG A 17 -9.67 -11.67 39.96
CA ARG A 17 -9.23 -10.33 39.59
C ARG A 17 -7.72 -10.26 39.32
N ALA A 18 -6.91 -10.94 40.13
CA ALA A 18 -5.47 -11.01 39.93
C ALA A 18 -5.11 -11.73 38.62
N ALA A 19 -5.74 -12.89 38.36
CA ALA A 19 -5.57 -13.64 37.13
C ALA A 19 -5.98 -12.82 35.89
N TRP A 20 -7.13 -12.14 35.95
CA TRP A 20 -7.60 -11.26 34.86
C TRP A 20 -6.62 -10.13 34.58
N ARG A 21 -6.11 -9.45 35.62
CA ARG A 21 -5.11 -8.38 35.46
C ARG A 21 -3.82 -8.90 34.83
N MET A 22 -3.37 -10.08 35.23
CA MET A 22 -2.17 -10.71 34.66
C MET A 22 -2.38 -11.06 33.18
N GLN A 23 -3.51 -11.68 32.84
CA GLN A 23 -3.84 -12.04 31.46
C GLN A 23 -3.99 -10.79 30.58
N TYR A 24 -4.69 -9.76 31.07
CA TYR A 24 -4.87 -8.49 30.37
C TYR A 24 -3.54 -7.79 30.13
N ARG A 25 -2.66 -7.74 31.15
CA ARG A 25 -1.31 -7.17 31.03
C ARG A 25 -0.47 -7.92 30.00
N ASN A 26 -0.48 -9.26 30.02
CA ASN A 26 0.24 -10.08 29.05
C ASN A 26 -0.31 -9.90 27.63
N ARG A 27 -1.64 -9.87 27.46
CA ARG A 27 -2.28 -9.63 26.16
C ARG A 27 -1.97 -8.23 25.61
N SER A 28 -1.99 -7.20 26.46
CA SER A 28 -1.61 -5.84 26.06
C SER A 28 -0.14 -5.74 25.67
N ARG A 29 0.75 -6.41 26.42
CA ARG A 29 2.18 -6.49 26.12
C ARG A 29 2.44 -7.23 24.81
N LEU A 30 1.87 -8.41 24.63
CA LEU A 30 2.00 -9.22 23.43
C LEU A 30 1.48 -8.48 22.19
N ASN A 31 0.34 -7.79 22.30
CA ASN A 31 -0.19 -6.99 21.19
C ASN A 31 0.77 -5.85 20.80
N ARG A 32 1.46 -5.24 21.77
CA ARG A 32 2.48 -4.21 21.47
C ARG A 32 3.73 -4.81 20.83
N GLU A 33 4.21 -5.94 21.34
CA GLU A 33 5.37 -6.66 20.79
C GLU A 33 5.07 -7.18 19.37
N LEU A 34 3.88 -7.73 19.13
CA LEU A 34 3.43 -8.15 17.79
C LEU A 34 3.22 -6.98 16.84
N ALA A 35 2.73 -5.83 17.32
CA ALA A 35 2.59 -4.63 16.48
C ALA A 35 3.95 -4.12 16.00
N ILE A 36 4.97 -4.14 16.86
CA ILE A 36 6.35 -3.78 16.50
C ILE A 36 6.92 -4.81 15.52
N ALA A 37 6.81 -6.11 15.80
CA ALA A 37 7.29 -7.17 14.92
C ALA A 37 6.58 -7.19 13.55
N ALA A 38 5.29 -6.80 13.50
CA ALA A 38 4.55 -6.65 12.24
C ALA A 38 4.99 -5.39 11.47
N ALA A 39 5.24 -4.28 12.16
CA ALA A 39 5.79 -3.07 11.54
C ALA A 39 7.20 -3.32 10.97
N GLU A 40 8.07 -4.03 11.69
CA GLU A 40 9.40 -4.43 11.21
C GLU A 40 9.35 -5.36 9.98
N ARG A 41 8.35 -6.24 9.89
CA ARG A 41 8.13 -7.07 8.69
C ARG A 41 7.61 -6.28 7.49
N THR A 42 6.93 -5.16 7.72
CA THR A 42 6.33 -4.34 6.64
C THR A 42 7.38 -3.48 5.94
N ASP A 43 8.50 -3.18 6.60
CA ASP A 43 9.61 -2.38 6.04
C ASP A 43 10.52 -3.19 5.09
N MET A 44 10.31 -4.52 5.01
CA MET A 44 11.01 -5.44 4.12
C MET A 44 10.05 -6.01 3.07
N GLY A 45 9.34 -5.14 2.35
CA GLY A 45 8.71 -5.56 1.09
C GLY A 45 9.77 -6.18 0.19
N GLU A 46 9.55 -7.41 -0.28
CA GLU A 46 10.54 -8.16 -1.05
C GLU A 46 11.08 -7.31 -2.22
N PRO A 47 12.38 -6.99 -2.26
CA PRO A 47 12.97 -6.16 -3.31
C PRO A 47 12.66 -6.68 -4.73
N ALA A 48 12.44 -7.99 -4.84
CA ALA A 48 12.10 -8.66 -6.09
C ALA A 48 10.73 -8.22 -6.63
N ASP A 49 9.67 -8.22 -5.82
CA ASP A 49 8.32 -7.86 -6.28
C ASP A 49 8.23 -6.39 -6.70
N GLN A 50 8.89 -5.50 -5.95
CA GLN A 50 8.95 -4.08 -6.32
C GLN A 50 9.81 -3.84 -7.57
N ALA A 51 10.91 -4.56 -7.73
CA ALA A 51 11.72 -4.52 -8.95
C ALA A 51 10.97 -5.07 -10.16
N ILE A 52 10.25 -6.20 -10.02
CA ILE A 52 9.39 -6.79 -11.07
C ILE A 52 8.29 -5.80 -11.46
N SER A 53 7.65 -5.15 -10.48
CA SER A 53 6.62 -4.14 -10.74
C SER A 53 7.18 -2.95 -11.53
N MET A 54 8.36 -2.46 -11.17
CA MET A 54 9.00 -1.34 -11.87
C MET A 54 9.47 -1.70 -13.29
N LEU A 55 9.97 -2.93 -13.49
CA LEU A 55 10.30 -3.46 -14.82
C LEU A 55 9.04 -3.54 -15.70
N PHE A 56 7.94 -4.06 -15.16
CA PHE A 56 6.66 -4.13 -15.88
C PHE A 56 6.16 -2.73 -16.28
N VAL A 57 6.25 -1.74 -15.38
CA VAL A 57 5.89 -0.35 -15.69
C VAL A 57 6.74 0.20 -16.83
N GLN A 58 8.05 -0.07 -16.84
CA GLN A 58 8.93 0.36 -17.94
C GLN A 58 8.57 -0.30 -19.27
N GLU A 59 8.29 -1.60 -19.28
CA GLU A 59 7.85 -2.33 -20.49
C GLU A 59 6.57 -1.73 -21.07
N VAL A 60 5.58 -1.45 -20.23
CA VAL A 60 4.32 -0.80 -20.63
C VAL A 60 4.59 0.59 -21.22
N LEU A 61 5.49 1.38 -20.63
CA LEU A 61 5.83 2.70 -21.16
C LEU A 61 6.56 2.60 -22.52
N LEU A 62 7.46 1.65 -22.67
CA LEU A 62 8.15 1.40 -23.94
C LEU A 62 7.20 0.95 -25.05
N ALA A 63 6.12 0.24 -24.70
CA ALA A 63 5.09 -0.18 -25.63
C ALA A 63 4.31 1.00 -26.26
N ILE A 64 4.27 2.17 -25.61
CA ILE A 64 3.70 3.40 -26.19
C ILE A 64 4.57 3.86 -27.38
N PRO A 65 4.05 3.90 -28.61
CA PRO A 65 4.86 4.19 -29.80
C PRO A 65 5.22 5.68 -29.96
N SER A 66 4.37 6.56 -29.45
CA SER A 66 4.57 8.02 -29.56
C SER A 66 5.51 8.50 -28.46
N TYR A 67 6.70 8.95 -28.82
CA TYR A 67 7.67 9.52 -27.87
C TYR A 67 7.07 10.64 -26.99
N PRO A 68 6.38 11.67 -27.54
CA PRO A 68 5.72 12.68 -26.71
C PRO A 68 4.70 12.10 -25.72
N SER A 69 3.94 11.08 -26.14
CA SER A 69 2.93 10.45 -25.29
C SER A 69 3.58 9.60 -24.19
N ARG A 70 4.69 8.92 -24.50
CA ARG A 70 5.50 8.18 -23.54
C ARG A 70 6.10 9.12 -22.49
N THR A 71 6.71 10.23 -22.90
CA THR A 71 7.29 11.22 -21.99
C THR A 71 6.25 11.81 -21.04
N VAL A 72 5.04 12.10 -21.54
CA VAL A 72 3.93 12.55 -20.68
C VAL A 72 3.53 11.47 -19.68
N MET A 73 3.37 10.21 -20.11
CA MET A 73 2.98 9.12 -19.21
C MET A 73 4.03 8.81 -18.15
N GLN A 74 5.32 8.87 -18.50
CA GLN A 74 6.43 8.76 -17.54
C GLN A 74 6.30 9.80 -16.43
N LYS A 75 6.12 11.08 -16.80
CA LYS A 75 6.02 12.18 -15.81
C LYS A 75 4.78 12.09 -14.92
N LEU A 76 3.66 11.62 -15.46
CA LEU A 76 2.42 11.49 -14.70
C LEU A 76 2.43 10.29 -13.75
N ILE A 77 2.90 9.13 -14.23
CA ILE A 77 2.74 7.85 -13.51
C ILE A 77 3.97 7.50 -12.68
N VAL A 78 5.18 7.74 -13.20
CA VAL A 78 6.43 7.40 -12.51
C VAL A 78 6.91 8.56 -11.66
N ASP A 79 6.93 9.78 -12.22
CA ASP A 79 7.39 10.97 -11.48
C ASP A 79 6.28 11.57 -10.56
N GLY A 80 5.05 11.05 -10.62
CA GLY A 80 3.92 11.47 -9.78
C GLY A 80 3.43 12.90 -10.01
N LYS A 81 3.74 13.52 -11.15
CA LYS A 81 3.39 14.92 -11.45
C LYS A 81 1.94 15.06 -11.88
N THR A 82 1.36 16.21 -11.60
CA THR A 82 0.05 16.60 -12.12
C THR A 82 0.14 17.08 -13.58
N GLU A 83 -0.97 17.04 -14.32
CA GLU A 83 -0.99 17.53 -15.70
C GLU A 83 -0.59 19.00 -15.83
N ARG A 84 -0.87 19.82 -14.81
CA ARG A 84 -0.48 21.23 -14.79
C ARG A 84 1.03 21.38 -14.67
N GLU A 85 1.67 20.60 -13.81
CA GLU A 85 3.13 20.60 -13.67
C GLU A 85 3.79 20.10 -14.94
N VAL A 86 3.29 19.01 -15.53
CA VAL A 86 3.77 18.49 -16.82
C VAL A 86 3.58 19.50 -17.96
N SER A 87 2.45 20.21 -17.99
CA SER A 87 2.19 21.25 -19.00
C SER A 87 3.20 22.39 -18.91
N ARG A 88 3.55 22.82 -17.69
CA ARG A 88 4.53 23.88 -17.43
C ARG A 88 5.94 23.42 -17.79
N GLU A 89 6.29 22.20 -17.38
CA GLU A 89 7.62 21.62 -17.62
C GLU A 89 7.89 21.36 -19.10
N LEU A 90 6.89 20.89 -19.85
CA LEU A 90 7.02 20.59 -21.27
C LEU A 90 6.70 21.78 -22.19
N GLY A 91 6.26 22.92 -21.63
CA GLY A 91 5.87 24.10 -22.42
C GLY A 91 4.67 23.86 -23.33
N ILE A 92 3.79 22.91 -22.98
CA ILE A 92 2.58 22.57 -23.76
C ILE A 92 1.32 22.89 -22.97
N THR A 93 0.16 22.96 -23.63
CA THR A 93 -1.10 23.19 -22.93
C THR A 93 -1.55 21.95 -22.14
N GLN A 94 -2.31 22.14 -21.06
CA GLN A 94 -2.90 21.01 -20.33
C GLN A 94 -3.78 20.12 -21.23
N GLN A 95 -4.44 20.70 -22.24
CA GLN A 95 -5.18 19.93 -23.25
C GLN A 95 -4.27 19.05 -24.11
N ALA A 96 -3.06 19.51 -24.45
CA ALA A 96 -2.08 18.71 -25.17
C ALA A 96 -1.58 17.53 -24.31
N VAL A 97 -1.38 17.75 -23.00
CA VAL A 97 -1.08 16.66 -22.03
C VAL A 97 -2.20 15.62 -22.04
N ASN A 98 -3.46 16.04 -21.93
CA ASN A 98 -4.61 15.13 -21.96
C ASN A 98 -4.72 14.36 -23.28
N LYS A 99 -4.46 14.99 -24.43
CA LYS A 99 -4.41 14.31 -25.74
C LYS A 99 -3.31 13.25 -25.79
N CYS A 100 -2.13 13.55 -25.25
CA CYS A 100 -1.02 12.59 -25.16
C CYS A 100 -1.40 11.36 -24.32
N LYS A 101 -2.01 11.59 -23.16
CA LYS A 101 -2.54 10.52 -22.28
C LYS A 101 -3.57 9.64 -22.99
N GLN A 102 -4.55 10.25 -23.67
CA GLN A 102 -5.56 9.50 -24.43
C GLN A 102 -4.94 8.65 -25.54
N ARG A 103 -3.97 9.21 -26.29
CA ARG A 103 -3.25 8.48 -27.35
C ARG A 103 -2.46 7.29 -26.79
N ALA A 104 -1.75 7.49 -25.67
CA ALA A 104 -1.01 6.42 -25.01
C ALA A 104 -1.93 5.27 -24.59
N VAL A 105 -3.02 5.57 -23.89
CA VAL A 105 -4.00 4.55 -23.45
C VAL A 105 -4.62 3.83 -24.65
N ALA A 106 -4.97 4.54 -25.72
CA ALA A 106 -5.51 3.93 -26.93
C ALA A 106 -4.49 3.03 -27.66
N ALA A 107 -3.20 3.37 -27.62
CA ALA A 107 -2.14 2.52 -28.17
C ALA A 107 -1.96 1.24 -27.36
N LEU A 108 -1.88 1.35 -26.03
CA LEU A 108 -1.75 0.22 -25.12
C LEU A 108 -2.95 -0.73 -25.21
N ARG A 109 -4.18 -0.19 -25.26
CA ARG A 109 -5.39 -1.00 -25.45
C ARG A 109 -5.31 -1.83 -26.73
N ARG A 110 -4.89 -1.23 -27.85
CA ARG A 110 -4.77 -1.93 -29.13
C ARG A 110 -3.72 -3.04 -29.09
N GLN A 111 -2.58 -2.82 -28.44
CA GLN A 111 -1.56 -3.86 -28.25
C GLN A 111 -2.08 -5.01 -27.39
N MET A 112 -2.69 -4.72 -26.24
CA MET A 112 -3.23 -5.76 -25.36
C MET A 112 -4.35 -6.57 -26.03
N SER A 113 -5.20 -5.93 -26.84
CA SER A 113 -6.23 -6.64 -27.61
C SER A 113 -5.64 -7.45 -28.77
N SER A 114 -4.51 -7.05 -29.34
CA SER A 114 -3.84 -7.76 -30.42
C SER A 114 -3.04 -8.96 -29.96
N SER A 115 -2.55 -8.97 -28.70
CA SER A 115 -1.84 -10.10 -28.11
C SER A 115 -2.76 -11.17 -27.52
N ALA A 116 -4.08 -10.95 -27.54
CA ALA A 116 -5.10 -11.88 -27.04
C ALA A 116 -5.73 -12.77 -28.14
N ASN A 117 -5.27 -12.64 -29.39
CA ASN A 117 -5.57 -13.51 -30.54
C ASN A 117 -4.28 -14.16 -31.04
#